data_AF-A0A517MYD0-F1
#
_entry.id   AF-A0A517MYD0-F1
#
_cell.length_a   1.000
_cell.length_b   1.000
_cell.length_c   1.000
_cell.angle_alpha   90.00
_cell.angle_beta   90.00
_cell.angle_gamma   90.00
#
_symmetry.space_group_name_H-M   'P 1'
#
loop_
_entity.id
_entity.type
_entity.pdbx_description
1 polymer ?
#
loop_
_entity_poly.entity_id
_entity_poly.type
_entity_poly.pdbx_seq_one_letter_code
_entity_poly.pdbx_strand_id
1 'polypeptide(L)'
;MTVQPAYCRPTAFRQFTESLHEQSLDEPVVGDSFRWLFEAAWAIACHELPASDFTAGETVVENLAEAVRRRIRSEGFDARLAHLHDLLFEVIGLKGNDEDYYNPVNSYLPTVLQQRCGIPITLALVYGRVACELDIDVYGINSPGHFLVEVVAPGENAMFVDPYCGGGIVTEAEALVKVAQCTGKSEIAVPSCLVRATPRQWLSRMLVNLQGAFAAAGRERDVYAMQEFQDYLGGL
;
A
#
# COMPACT_ATOMS: atom_id res chain seq x y z
N MET A 1 15.37 12.77 -23.38
CA MET A 1 16.21 11.55 -23.45
C MET A 1 15.55 10.53 -22.55
N THR A 2 15.19 9.35 -23.04
CA THR A 2 14.66 8.27 -22.19
C THR A 2 15.77 7.80 -21.25
N VAL A 3 15.61 8.03 -19.95
CA VAL A 3 16.54 7.55 -18.93
C VAL A 3 16.49 6.02 -18.96
N GLN A 4 17.63 5.38 -19.22
CA GLN A 4 17.74 3.93 -19.21
C GLN A 4 18.36 3.48 -17.89
N PRO A 5 17.69 2.62 -17.10
CA PRO A 5 18.25 2.12 -15.85
C PRO A 5 19.44 1.19 -16.12
N ALA A 6 20.43 1.21 -15.23
CA ALA A 6 21.57 0.32 -15.21
C ALA A 6 21.28 -0.99 -14.44
N TYR A 7 20.45 -0.93 -13.39
CA TYR A 7 20.20 -2.07 -12.49
C TYR A 7 18.78 -2.61 -12.61
N CYS A 8 17.79 -1.72 -12.59
CA CYS A 8 16.39 -2.07 -12.74
C CYS A 8 16.12 -2.68 -14.13
N ARG A 9 15.14 -3.57 -14.20
CA ARG A 9 14.66 -4.07 -15.50
C ARG A 9 14.12 -2.89 -16.31
N PRO A 10 14.57 -2.68 -17.56
CA PRO A 10 14.14 -1.53 -18.35
C PRO A 10 12.63 -1.45 -18.60
N THR A 11 11.95 -2.59 -18.70
CA THR A 11 10.49 -2.65 -18.87
C THR A 11 9.75 -2.20 -17.61
N ALA A 12 10.17 -2.68 -16.44
CA ALA A 12 9.62 -2.29 -15.14
C ALA A 12 9.82 -0.79 -14.86
N PHE A 13 11.04 -0.28 -15.13
CA PHE A 13 11.35 1.14 -14.99
C PHE A 13 10.46 2.00 -15.89
N ARG A 14 10.31 1.61 -17.16
CA ARG A 14 9.45 2.32 -18.10
C ARG A 14 8.00 2.37 -17.63
N GLN A 15 7.42 1.22 -17.27
CA GLN A 15 6.07 1.14 -16.72
C GLN A 15 5.88 2.04 -15.51
N PHE A 16 6.86 2.07 -14.60
CA PHE A 16 6.84 2.96 -13.44
C PHE A 16 6.83 4.43 -13.87
N THR A 17 7.76 4.85 -14.73
CA THR A 17 7.83 6.24 -15.19
C THR A 17 6.56 6.68 -15.95
N GLU A 18 5.96 5.76 -16.73
CA GLU A 18 4.72 6.01 -17.47
C GLU A 18 3.53 6.17 -16.52
N SER A 19 3.44 5.33 -15.48
CA SER A 19 2.35 5.41 -14.48
C SER A 19 2.34 6.70 -13.66
N LEU A 20 3.49 7.38 -13.55
CA LEU A 20 3.62 8.65 -12.81
C LEU A 20 3.41 9.89 -13.67
N HIS A 21 3.31 9.73 -14.99
CA HIS A 21 3.20 10.86 -15.92
C HIS A 21 1.93 11.69 -15.64
N GLU A 22 2.11 13.01 -15.51
CA GLU A 22 1.03 13.99 -15.24
C GLU A 22 0.26 13.78 -13.92
N GLN A 23 0.75 12.91 -13.03
CA GLN A 23 0.11 12.68 -11.73
C GLN A 23 0.59 13.68 -10.68
N SER A 24 -0.30 14.05 -9.75
CA SER A 24 0.08 14.80 -8.54
C SER A 24 0.70 13.85 -7.52
N LEU A 25 1.94 14.12 -7.12
CA LEU A 25 2.69 13.25 -6.18
C LEU A 25 2.71 13.76 -4.74
N ASP A 26 2.25 14.99 -4.53
CA ASP A 26 2.41 15.73 -3.26
C ASP A 26 1.08 16.04 -2.57
N GLU A 27 -0.04 15.63 -3.18
CA GLU A 27 -1.36 15.61 -2.53
C GLU A 27 -1.66 14.22 -1.95
N PRO A 28 -2.45 14.10 -0.87
CA PRO A 28 -2.83 12.80 -0.31
C PRO A 28 -3.52 11.87 -1.32
N VAL A 29 -3.22 10.58 -1.24
CA VAL A 29 -3.90 9.55 -2.05
C VAL A 29 -5.35 9.40 -1.58
N VAL A 30 -6.29 9.54 -2.52
CA VAL A 30 -7.73 9.34 -2.33
C VAL A 30 -8.43 9.02 -3.66
N GLY A 31 -9.55 8.29 -3.61
CA GLY A 31 -10.38 7.99 -4.77
C GLY A 31 -9.61 7.34 -5.93
N ASP A 32 -9.78 7.87 -7.14
CA ASP A 32 -9.16 7.32 -8.36
C ASP A 32 -7.62 7.33 -8.34
N SER A 33 -6.99 8.13 -7.46
CA SER A 33 -5.53 8.14 -7.37
C SER A 33 -4.94 6.83 -6.85
N PHE A 34 -5.74 6.00 -6.17
CA PHE A 34 -5.33 4.64 -5.80
C PHE A 34 -5.00 3.77 -7.00
N ARG A 35 -5.69 3.95 -8.14
CA ARG A 35 -5.50 3.11 -9.32
C ARG A 35 -4.11 3.29 -9.94
N TRP A 36 -3.70 4.53 -10.20
CA TRP A 36 -2.39 4.77 -10.77
C TRP A 36 -1.27 4.55 -9.74
N LEU A 37 -1.50 4.78 -8.44
CA LEU A 37 -0.53 4.41 -7.40
C LEU A 37 -0.34 2.89 -7.36
N PHE A 38 -1.43 2.13 -7.48
CA PHE A 38 -1.40 0.67 -7.57
C PHE A 38 -0.60 0.21 -8.80
N GLU A 39 -0.79 0.87 -9.95
CA GLU A 39 0.00 0.63 -11.17
C GLU A 39 1.50 0.92 -10.98
N ALA A 40 1.85 2.05 -10.36
CA ALA A 40 3.24 2.39 -10.05
C ALA A 40 3.88 1.36 -9.12
N ALA A 41 3.19 0.97 -8.05
CA ALA A 41 3.66 -0.08 -7.14
C ALA A 41 3.76 -1.45 -7.83
N TRP A 42 2.87 -1.77 -8.77
CA TRP A 42 2.93 -2.98 -9.57
C TRP A 42 4.16 -2.99 -10.48
N ALA A 43 4.47 -1.84 -11.11
CA ALA A 43 5.65 -1.69 -11.96
C ALA A 43 6.96 -1.90 -11.18
N ILE A 44 7.04 -1.48 -9.91
CA ILE A 44 8.18 -1.82 -9.04
C ILE A 44 8.33 -3.34 -8.92
N ALA A 45 7.24 -4.07 -8.69
CA ALA A 45 7.24 -5.53 -8.58
C ALA A 45 7.66 -6.23 -9.90
N CYS A 46 7.39 -5.63 -11.06
CA CYS A 46 7.82 -6.14 -12.37
C CYS A 46 9.35 -6.25 -12.50
N HIS A 47 10.14 -5.61 -11.62
CA HIS A 47 11.58 -5.83 -11.56
C HIS A 47 11.94 -7.28 -11.23
N GLU A 48 11.20 -7.91 -10.31
CA GLU A 48 11.41 -9.32 -9.93
C GLU A 48 10.42 -10.26 -10.63
N LEU A 49 9.24 -9.74 -10.98
CA LEU A 49 8.13 -10.48 -11.56
C LEU A 49 7.79 -9.98 -12.97
N PRO A 50 8.69 -10.10 -13.95
CA PRO A 50 8.52 -9.49 -15.28
C PRO A 50 7.34 -10.05 -16.09
N ALA A 51 6.77 -11.18 -15.68
CA ALA A 51 5.63 -11.82 -16.32
C ALA A 51 4.30 -11.53 -15.62
N SER A 52 4.29 -10.67 -14.58
CA SER A 52 3.06 -10.28 -13.90
C SER A 52 2.17 -9.45 -14.84
N ASP A 53 0.87 -9.72 -14.80
CA ASP A 53 -0.14 -9.04 -15.63
C ASP A 53 -0.93 -8.06 -14.77
N PHE A 54 -0.70 -6.76 -15.00
CA PHE A 54 -1.39 -5.68 -14.30
C PHE A 54 -2.91 -5.74 -14.50
N THR A 55 -3.38 -6.03 -15.71
CA THR A 55 -4.82 -6.12 -16.01
C THR A 55 -5.47 -7.27 -15.24
N ALA A 56 -4.78 -8.42 -15.13
CA ALA A 56 -5.25 -9.52 -14.28
C ALA A 56 -5.29 -9.12 -12.79
N GLY A 57 -4.29 -8.37 -12.32
CA GLY A 57 -4.25 -7.81 -10.96
C GLY A 57 -5.43 -6.89 -10.65
N GLU A 58 -5.69 -5.90 -11.52
CA GLU A 58 -6.83 -5.00 -11.40
C GLU A 58 -8.16 -5.76 -11.45
N THR A 59 -8.27 -6.76 -12.32
CA THR A 59 -9.46 -7.63 -12.37
C THR A 59 -9.70 -8.36 -11.04
N VAL A 60 -8.65 -8.75 -10.32
CA VAL A 60 -8.79 -9.34 -8.98
C VAL A 60 -9.39 -8.31 -8.00
N VAL A 61 -8.89 -7.07 -7.99
CA VAL A 61 -9.42 -5.99 -7.15
C VAL A 61 -10.88 -5.71 -7.48
N GLU A 62 -11.22 -5.53 -8.76
CA GLU A 62 -12.59 -5.26 -9.20
C GLU A 62 -13.54 -6.39 -8.78
N ASN A 63 -13.11 -7.64 -8.90
CA ASN A 63 -13.89 -8.80 -8.44
C ASN A 63 -14.08 -8.82 -6.92
N LEU A 64 -13.10 -8.38 -6.13
CA LEU A 64 -13.25 -8.23 -4.67
C LEU A 64 -14.29 -7.17 -4.36
N ALA A 65 -14.19 -5.98 -4.96
CA ALA A 65 -15.17 -4.92 -4.77
C ALA A 65 -16.58 -5.38 -5.17
N GLU A 66 -16.72 -6.05 -6.32
CA GLU A 66 -18.01 -6.58 -6.79
C GLU A 66 -18.56 -7.68 -5.86
N ALA A 67 -17.69 -8.48 -5.25
CA ALA A 67 -18.09 -9.43 -4.23
C ALA A 67 -18.63 -8.73 -2.97
N VAL A 68 -18.11 -7.55 -2.59
CA VAL A 68 -18.69 -6.72 -1.52
C VAL A 68 -20.04 -6.14 -1.97
N ARG A 69 -20.10 -5.49 -3.16
CA ARG A 69 -21.32 -4.88 -3.70
C ARG A 69 -22.51 -5.84 -3.73
N ARG A 70 -22.31 -7.10 -4.14
CA ARG A 70 -23.36 -8.13 -4.17
C ARG A 70 -23.89 -8.54 -2.79
N ARG A 71 -23.17 -8.26 -1.70
CA ARG A 71 -23.58 -8.57 -0.32
C ARG A 71 -24.30 -7.41 0.35
N ILE A 72 -24.06 -6.19 -0.12
CA ILE A 72 -24.65 -4.96 0.44
C ILE A 72 -26.15 -4.91 0.13
N ARG A 73 -26.99 -4.93 1.17
CA ARG A 73 -28.46 -4.77 1.06
C ARG A 73 -28.93 -3.34 1.32
N SER A 74 -28.11 -2.52 1.99
CA SER A 74 -28.36 -1.11 2.29
C SER A 74 -27.17 -0.27 1.84
N GLU A 75 -27.42 0.86 1.20
CA GLU A 75 -26.36 1.75 0.68
C GLU A 75 -25.64 2.57 1.78
N GLY A 76 -25.82 2.20 3.05
CA GLY A 76 -25.22 2.90 4.18
C GLY A 76 -23.71 2.66 4.26
N PHE A 77 -22.97 3.71 4.66
CA PHE A 77 -21.53 3.66 4.84
C PHE A 77 -21.07 2.49 5.71
N ASP A 78 -21.69 2.32 6.88
CA ASP A 78 -21.35 1.25 7.83
C ASP A 78 -21.50 -0.15 7.24
N ALA A 79 -22.54 -0.36 6.43
CA ALA A 79 -22.77 -1.65 5.77
C ALA A 79 -21.67 -1.93 4.73
N ARG A 80 -21.26 -0.93 3.95
CA ARG A 80 -20.17 -1.06 2.98
C ARG A 80 -18.84 -1.37 3.66
N LEU A 81 -18.52 -0.63 4.73
CA LEU A 81 -17.30 -0.82 5.50
C LEU A 81 -17.27 -2.20 6.19
N ALA A 82 -18.37 -2.61 6.81
CA ALA A 82 -18.46 -3.91 7.47
C ALA A 82 -18.30 -5.07 6.48
N HIS A 83 -18.95 -5.01 5.31
CA HIS A 83 -18.79 -6.04 4.27
C HIS A 83 -17.42 -6.02 3.60
N LEU A 84 -16.76 -4.86 3.49
CA LEU A 84 -15.37 -4.76 3.06
C LEU A 84 -14.45 -5.50 4.03
N HIS A 85 -14.61 -5.24 5.33
CA HIS A 85 -13.81 -5.88 6.39
C HIS A 85 -14.04 -7.39 6.43
N ASP A 86 -15.30 -7.83 6.45
CA ASP A 86 -15.66 -9.25 6.39
C ASP A 86 -15.03 -9.94 5.17
N LEU A 87 -15.12 -9.34 3.98
CA LEU A 87 -14.52 -9.95 2.80
C LEU A 87 -12.99 -10.01 2.90
N LEU A 88 -12.33 -8.89 3.20
CA LEU A 88 -10.88 -8.80 3.15
C LEU A 88 -10.20 -9.59 4.27
N PHE A 89 -10.75 -9.57 5.48
CA PHE A 89 -10.06 -10.11 6.65
C PHE A 89 -10.61 -11.47 7.10
N GLU A 90 -11.92 -11.70 7.01
CA GLU A 90 -12.53 -12.97 7.45
C GLU A 90 -12.61 -13.99 6.31
N VAL A 91 -13.08 -13.57 5.12
CA VAL A 91 -13.31 -14.49 4.00
C VAL A 91 -12.03 -14.81 3.24
N ILE A 92 -11.27 -13.79 2.81
CA ILE A 92 -10.04 -14.03 2.05
C ILE A 92 -8.83 -14.17 2.99
N GLY A 93 -8.82 -13.54 4.16
CA GLY A 93 -7.74 -13.68 5.14
C GLY A 93 -6.52 -12.80 4.85
N LEU A 94 -6.72 -11.56 4.39
CA LEU A 94 -5.66 -10.59 4.18
C LEU A 94 -4.95 -10.28 5.51
N LYS A 95 -3.63 -10.48 5.60
CA LYS A 95 -2.90 -10.31 6.87
C LYS A 95 -1.42 -10.00 6.71
N GLY A 96 -0.79 -9.56 7.80
CA GLY A 96 0.66 -9.42 7.92
C GLY A 96 1.42 -10.75 7.85
N ASN A 97 2.69 -10.68 7.46
CA ASN A 97 3.64 -11.79 7.50
C ASN A 97 4.65 -11.61 8.65
N ASP A 98 4.30 -12.03 9.86
CA ASP A 98 5.21 -11.93 11.01
C ASP A 98 6.36 -12.96 10.94
N GLU A 99 6.14 -14.10 10.29
CA GLU A 99 7.09 -15.20 10.23
C GLU A 99 8.28 -14.90 9.30
N ASP A 100 8.04 -14.15 8.22
CA ASP A 100 9.04 -13.84 7.20
C ASP A 100 8.91 -12.38 6.72
N TYR A 101 8.83 -11.43 7.67
CA TYR A 101 8.53 -10.02 7.41
C TYR A 101 9.44 -9.38 6.35
N TYR A 102 10.74 -9.64 6.42
CA TYR A 102 11.75 -9.03 5.55
C TYR A 102 11.87 -9.72 4.18
N ASN A 103 10.98 -10.65 3.83
CA ASN A 103 10.96 -11.22 2.49
C ASN A 103 10.45 -10.17 1.48
N PRO A 104 11.22 -9.84 0.42
CA PRO A 104 10.79 -8.87 -0.59
C PRO A 104 9.44 -9.20 -1.24
N VAL A 105 9.04 -10.47 -1.29
CA VAL A 105 7.76 -10.89 -1.87
C VAL A 105 6.54 -10.31 -1.17
N ASN A 106 6.66 -9.97 0.12
CA ASN A 106 5.60 -9.33 0.91
C ASN A 106 5.31 -7.88 0.46
N SER A 107 6.19 -7.31 -0.36
CA SER A 107 6.05 -5.96 -0.92
C SER A 107 5.47 -5.95 -2.33
N TYR A 108 5.41 -7.11 -3.02
CA TYR A 108 4.98 -7.20 -4.41
C TYR A 108 3.47 -7.43 -4.52
N LEU A 109 2.74 -6.45 -5.03
CA LEU A 109 1.29 -6.53 -5.22
C LEU A 109 0.80 -7.83 -5.91
N PRO A 110 1.44 -8.33 -6.99
CA PRO A 110 1.01 -9.61 -7.59
C PRO A 110 1.02 -10.77 -6.57
N THR A 111 2.08 -10.87 -5.78
CA THR A 111 2.25 -11.91 -4.77
C THR A 111 1.33 -11.69 -3.58
N VAL A 112 1.19 -10.44 -3.11
CA VAL A 112 0.32 -10.08 -1.99
C VAL A 112 -1.14 -10.39 -2.31
N LEU A 113 -1.62 -10.12 -3.53
CA LEU A 113 -2.98 -10.50 -3.94
C LEU A 113 -3.16 -12.03 -3.97
N GLN A 114 -2.15 -12.77 -4.43
CA GLN A 114 -2.21 -14.23 -4.52
C GLN A 114 -2.17 -14.90 -3.13
N GLN A 115 -1.22 -14.49 -2.30
CA GLN A 115 -0.95 -15.08 -0.98
C GLN A 115 -1.80 -14.47 0.12
N ARG A 116 -2.41 -13.30 -0.14
CA ARG A 116 -3.21 -12.52 0.81
C ARG A 116 -2.40 -12.15 2.05
N CYS A 117 -1.10 -11.96 1.85
CA CYS A 117 -0.13 -11.75 2.91
C CYS A 117 0.94 -10.76 2.45
N GLY A 118 1.31 -9.81 3.31
CA GLY A 118 2.23 -8.74 2.93
C GLY A 118 2.71 -7.88 4.10
N ILE A 119 3.38 -6.77 3.79
CA ILE A 119 3.80 -5.76 4.77
C ILE A 119 2.77 -4.62 4.91
N PRO A 120 2.80 -3.80 5.98
CA PRO A 120 1.74 -2.83 6.28
C PRO A 120 1.40 -1.90 5.11
N ILE A 121 2.41 -1.33 4.46
CA ILE A 121 2.22 -0.36 3.36
C ILE A 121 1.59 -0.99 2.11
N THR A 122 1.89 -2.26 1.83
CA THR A 122 1.35 -2.96 0.66
C THR A 122 -0.08 -3.43 0.91
N LEU A 123 -0.37 -3.89 2.13
CA LEU A 123 -1.72 -4.27 2.53
C LEU A 123 -2.66 -3.05 2.61
N ALA A 124 -2.15 -1.91 3.07
CA ALA A 124 -2.88 -0.64 3.03
C ALA A 124 -3.23 -0.22 1.60
N LEU A 125 -2.34 -0.47 0.63
CA LEU A 125 -2.58 -0.15 -0.78
C LEU A 125 -3.65 -1.06 -1.39
N VAL A 126 -3.61 -2.36 -1.10
CA VAL A 126 -4.68 -3.29 -1.51
C VAL A 126 -6.02 -2.89 -0.89
N TYR A 127 -6.05 -2.60 0.42
CA TYR A 127 -7.25 -2.15 1.11
C TYR A 127 -7.82 -0.89 0.47
N GLY A 128 -6.98 0.13 0.26
CA GLY A 128 -7.42 1.40 -0.33
C GLY A 128 -7.92 1.27 -1.76
N ARG A 129 -7.25 0.45 -2.58
CA ARG A 129 -7.65 0.17 -3.96
C ARG A 129 -8.99 -0.57 -4.05
N VAL A 130 -9.35 -1.42 -3.10
CA VAL A 130 -10.70 -2.04 -3.03
C VAL A 130 -11.72 -1.07 -2.44
N ALA A 131 -11.34 -0.29 -1.42
CA ALA A 131 -12.23 0.67 -0.76
C ALA A 131 -12.71 1.79 -1.70
N CYS A 132 -11.85 2.29 -2.59
CA CYS A 132 -12.23 3.34 -3.54
C CYS A 132 -13.34 2.88 -4.51
N GLU A 133 -13.37 1.61 -4.89
CA GLU A 133 -14.46 1.03 -5.70
C GLU A 133 -15.81 1.02 -4.95
N LEU A 134 -15.79 1.14 -3.63
CA LEU A 134 -16.99 1.07 -2.79
C LEU A 134 -17.45 2.44 -2.31
N ASP A 135 -16.90 3.53 -2.87
CA ASP A 135 -17.13 4.91 -2.44
C ASP A 135 -16.84 5.11 -0.95
N ILE A 136 -15.78 4.45 -0.45
CA ILE A 136 -15.28 4.64 0.91
C ILE A 136 -14.03 5.51 0.81
N ASP A 137 -14.13 6.74 1.33
CA ASP A 137 -12.99 7.65 1.40
C ASP A 137 -11.98 7.14 2.43
N VAL A 138 -10.78 6.84 1.93
CA VAL A 138 -9.68 6.33 2.74
C VAL A 138 -8.38 7.03 2.38
N TYR A 139 -7.50 7.14 3.36
CA TYR A 139 -6.17 7.72 3.22
C TYR A 139 -5.14 6.79 3.86
N GLY A 140 -3.99 6.60 3.23
CA GLY A 140 -2.87 5.93 3.91
C GLY A 140 -2.27 6.86 4.96
N ILE A 141 -1.85 6.31 6.10
CA ILE A 141 -1.21 7.06 7.17
C ILE A 141 0.24 6.66 7.26
N ASN A 142 1.11 7.59 6.89
CA ASN A 142 2.56 7.43 6.87
C ASN A 142 3.17 7.66 8.26
N SER A 143 2.93 6.73 9.19
CA SER A 143 3.48 6.81 10.54
C SER A 143 4.88 6.20 10.67
N PRO A 144 5.75 6.63 11.61
CA PRO A 144 7.02 5.97 11.84
C PRO A 144 6.85 4.49 12.26
N GLY A 145 7.66 3.59 11.69
CA GLY A 145 7.66 2.17 12.03
C GLY A 145 6.49 1.35 11.45
N HIS A 146 5.29 1.92 11.34
CA HIS A 146 4.09 1.22 10.85
C HIS A 146 3.32 2.00 9.78
N PHE A 147 2.39 1.38 9.07
CA PHE A 147 1.55 2.07 8.09
C PHE A 147 0.08 1.68 8.31
N LEU A 148 -0.79 2.68 8.44
CA LEU A 148 -2.22 2.50 8.74
C LEU A 148 -3.08 3.05 7.60
N VAL A 149 -4.38 2.79 7.68
CA VAL A 149 -5.38 3.43 6.82
C VAL A 149 -6.32 4.24 7.69
N GLU A 150 -6.53 5.50 7.34
CA GLU A 150 -7.62 6.32 7.87
C GLU A 150 -8.85 6.12 6.99
N VAL A 151 -10.00 5.88 7.61
CA VAL A 151 -11.31 5.75 6.99
C VAL A 151 -12.14 6.96 7.41
N VAL A 152 -12.64 7.71 6.42
CA VAL A 152 -13.42 8.93 6.67
C VAL A 152 -14.89 8.64 6.44
N ALA A 153 -15.65 8.59 7.53
CA ALA A 153 -17.10 8.43 7.51
C ALA A 153 -17.80 9.80 7.35
N PRO A 154 -18.85 9.91 6.53
CA PRO A 154 -19.57 11.17 6.36
C PRO A 154 -20.17 11.67 7.69
N GLY A 155 -19.71 12.84 8.15
CA GLY A 155 -20.25 13.50 9.35
C GLY A 155 -19.76 12.93 10.68
N GLU A 156 -18.79 12.02 10.67
CA GLU A 156 -18.20 11.41 11.87
C GLU A 156 -16.68 11.66 11.97
N ASN A 157 -16.10 11.26 13.10
CA ASN A 157 -14.66 11.31 13.30
C ASN A 157 -13.98 10.21 12.48
N ALA A 158 -12.76 10.50 12.03
CA ALA A 158 -11.94 9.53 11.32
C ALA A 158 -11.61 8.30 12.19
N MET A 159 -11.61 7.13 11.58
CA MET A 159 -11.20 5.87 12.21
C MET A 159 -9.91 5.36 11.57
N PHE A 160 -9.04 4.74 12.35
CA PHE A 160 -7.87 4.07 11.80
C PHE A 160 -8.10 2.57 11.71
N VAL A 161 -7.62 1.98 10.63
CA VAL A 161 -7.65 0.54 10.35
C VAL A 161 -6.20 0.09 10.18
N ASP A 162 -5.89 -1.08 10.72
CA ASP A 162 -4.60 -1.75 10.56
C ASP A 162 -4.77 -3.01 9.67
N PRO A 163 -4.61 -2.90 8.35
CA PRO A 163 -4.70 -4.06 7.44
C PRO A 163 -3.64 -5.14 7.72
N TYR A 164 -2.51 -4.78 8.34
CA TYR A 164 -1.49 -5.74 8.72
C TYR A 164 -1.97 -6.61 9.88
N CYS A 165 -2.65 -6.01 10.86
CA CYS A 165 -3.26 -6.72 11.98
C CYS A 165 -4.70 -7.18 11.69
N GLY A 166 -4.96 -7.68 10.48
CA GLY A 166 -6.24 -8.29 10.12
C GLY A 166 -7.41 -7.31 10.12
N GLY A 167 -7.18 -6.03 9.85
CA GLY A 167 -8.23 -5.02 9.75
C GLY A 167 -8.68 -4.44 11.07
N GLY A 168 -7.94 -4.66 12.16
CA GLY A 168 -8.26 -4.11 13.48
C GLY A 168 -8.51 -2.60 13.42
N ILE A 169 -9.68 -2.17 13.91
CA ILE A 169 -9.99 -0.75 14.08
C ILE A 169 -9.25 -0.27 15.32
N VAL A 170 -8.47 0.81 15.16
CA VAL A 170 -7.67 1.39 16.23
C VAL A 170 -8.01 2.87 16.40
N THR A 171 -8.03 3.30 17.64
CA THR A 171 -8.11 4.71 18.01
C THR A 171 -6.79 5.42 17.72
N GLU A 172 -6.81 6.75 17.67
CA GLU A 172 -5.58 7.55 17.54
C GLU A 172 -4.56 7.19 18.63
N ALA A 173 -5.01 7.05 19.88
CA ALA A 173 -4.15 6.69 21.00
C ALA A 173 -3.49 5.32 20.81
N GLU A 174 -4.22 4.32 20.31
CA GLU A 174 -3.68 2.99 20.02
C GLU A 174 -2.71 3.02 18.82
N ALA A 175 -2.98 3.85 17.80
CA ALA A 175 -2.06 4.08 16.70
C ALA A 175 -0.72 4.66 17.19
N LEU A 176 -0.75 5.64 18.11
CA LEU A 176 0.46 6.20 18.71
C LEU A 176 1.21 5.17 19.57
N VAL A 177 0.50 4.33 20.32
CA VAL A 177 1.12 3.22 21.06
C VAL A 177 1.85 2.27 20.10
N LYS A 178 1.25 1.93 18.95
CA LYS A 178 1.92 1.13 17.91
C LYS A 178 3.18 1.81 17.38
N VAL A 179 3.14 3.12 17.10
CA VAL A 179 4.33 3.89 16.68
C VAL A 179 5.45 3.79 17.72
N ALA A 180 5.14 3.98 19.00
CA ALA A 180 6.12 3.88 20.08
C ALA A 180 6.73 2.47 20.16
N GLN A 181 5.92 1.43 20.01
CA GLN A 181 6.35 0.03 20.05
C GLN A 181 7.25 -0.34 18.85
N CYS A 182 6.84 0.02 17.63
CA CYS A 182 7.58 -0.29 16.41
C CYS A 182 8.92 0.45 16.32
N THR A 183 8.99 1.68 16.84
CA THR A 183 10.20 2.51 16.77
C THR A 183 11.10 2.42 17.99
N GLY A 184 10.57 1.92 19.11
CA GLY A 184 11.24 1.97 20.41
C GLY A 184 11.40 3.39 20.98
N LYS A 185 10.69 4.39 20.42
CA LYS A 185 10.83 5.82 20.73
C LYS A 185 9.47 6.44 21.03
N SER A 186 9.16 6.62 22.30
CA SER A 186 7.85 7.18 22.71
C SER A 186 7.75 8.69 22.43
N GLU A 187 8.87 9.40 22.37
CA GLU A 187 8.95 10.84 22.15
C GLU A 187 8.51 11.27 20.74
N ILE A 188 8.54 10.37 19.77
CA ILE A 188 8.08 10.63 18.39
C ILE A 188 6.65 10.15 18.14
N ALA A 189 6.05 9.43 19.09
CA ALA A 189 4.69 8.91 19.02
C ALA A 189 3.69 9.99 19.46
N VAL A 190 3.55 11.02 18.61
CA VAL A 190 2.66 12.18 18.83
C VAL A 190 1.67 12.30 17.68
N PRO A 191 0.47 12.91 17.85
CA PRO A 191 -0.54 12.98 16.80
C PRO A 191 -0.05 13.52 15.45
N SER A 192 0.91 14.45 15.46
CA SER A 192 1.51 15.01 14.24
C SER A 192 2.34 14.01 13.43
N CYS A 193 2.60 12.80 13.92
CA CYS A 193 3.23 11.72 13.15
C CYS A 193 2.23 10.88 12.36
N LEU A 194 0.93 11.06 12.55
CA LEU A 194 -0.13 10.37 11.82
C LEU A 194 -0.54 11.21 10.60
N VAL A 195 0.33 11.24 9.59
CA VAL A 195 0.18 12.11 8.42
C VAL A 195 -0.37 11.31 7.24
N ARG A 196 -1.38 11.86 6.55
CA ARG A 196 -1.88 11.28 5.29
C ARG A 196 -0.75 11.22 4.27
N ALA A 197 -0.53 10.03 3.72
CA ALA A 197 0.54 9.74 2.80
C ALA A 197 0.26 10.34 1.43
N THR A 198 1.23 11.07 0.89
CA THR A 198 1.25 11.41 -0.54
C THR A 198 1.76 10.20 -1.35
N PRO A 199 1.46 10.12 -2.66
CA PRO A 199 2.00 9.09 -3.52
C PRO A 199 3.52 9.00 -3.48
N ARG A 200 4.22 10.15 -3.43
CA ARG A 200 5.68 10.20 -3.28
C ARG A 200 6.15 9.52 -2.01
N GLN A 201 5.50 9.82 -0.89
CA GLN A 201 5.85 9.20 0.39
C GLN A 201 5.55 7.70 0.40
N TRP A 202 4.44 7.29 -0.23
CA TRP A 202 4.05 5.88 -0.32
C TRP A 202 5.08 5.08 -1.11
N LEU A 203 5.37 5.49 -2.35
CA LEU A 203 6.31 4.80 -3.23
C LEU A 203 7.72 4.82 -2.66
N SER A 204 8.18 5.97 -2.14
CA SER A 204 9.48 6.10 -1.47
C SER A 204 9.62 5.10 -0.33
N ARG A 205 8.60 4.96 0.52
CA ARG A 205 8.64 4.02 1.64
C ARG A 205 8.58 2.56 1.19
N MET A 206 7.84 2.24 0.12
CA MET A 206 7.87 0.89 -0.47
C MET A 206 9.26 0.54 -1.01
N LEU A 207 9.92 1.48 -1.69
CA LEU A 207 11.28 1.31 -2.20
C LEU A 207 12.30 1.14 -1.07
N VAL A 208 12.23 1.96 -0.01
CA VAL A 208 13.08 1.82 1.18
C VAL A 208 12.89 0.48 1.88
N ASN A 209 11.64 0.00 2.01
CA ASN A 209 11.36 -1.34 2.57
C ASN A 209 12.02 -2.44 1.72
N LEU A 210 11.92 -2.35 0.39
CA LEU A 210 12.56 -3.29 -0.53
C LEU A 210 14.08 -3.22 -0.48
N GLN A 211 14.67 -2.02 -0.40
CA GLN A 211 16.11 -1.85 -0.20
C GLN A 211 16.57 -2.54 1.10
N GLY A 212 15.84 -2.37 2.20
CA GLY A 212 16.13 -3.05 3.47
C GLY A 212 16.04 -4.57 3.35
N ALA A 213 14.99 -5.08 2.71
CA ALA A 213 14.79 -6.51 2.47
C ALA A 213 15.91 -7.11 1.61
N PHE A 214 16.28 -6.45 0.51
CA PHE A 214 17.37 -6.89 -0.37
C PHE A 214 18.74 -6.80 0.31
N ALA A 215 19.01 -5.74 1.07
CA ALA A 215 20.25 -5.59 1.83
C ALA A 215 20.40 -6.71 2.87
N ALA A 216 19.34 -7.03 3.61
CA ALA A 216 19.32 -8.13 4.56
C ALA A 216 19.57 -9.50 3.90
N ALA A 217 19.12 -9.67 2.65
CA ALA A 217 19.34 -10.86 1.84
C ALA A 217 20.69 -10.87 1.06
N GLY A 218 21.55 -9.86 1.22
CA GLY A 218 22.82 -9.74 0.48
C GLY A 218 22.66 -9.48 -1.03
N ARG A 219 21.49 -9.00 -1.45
CA ARG A 219 21.11 -8.75 -2.85
C ARG A 219 21.44 -7.32 -3.30
N GLU A 220 22.73 -6.99 -3.31
CA GLU A 220 23.23 -5.62 -3.55
C GLU A 220 22.77 -5.02 -4.89
N ARG A 221 22.73 -5.83 -5.95
CA ARG A 221 22.27 -5.37 -7.28
C ARG A 221 20.82 -4.86 -7.23
N ASP A 222 19.96 -5.52 -6.47
CA ASP A 222 18.54 -5.17 -6.36
C ASP A 222 18.34 -3.94 -5.47
N VAL A 223 19.21 -3.72 -4.48
CA VAL A 223 19.26 -2.45 -3.73
C VAL A 223 19.49 -1.27 -4.68
N TYR A 224 20.45 -1.39 -5.61
CA TYR A 224 20.68 -0.36 -6.62
C TYR A 224 19.52 -0.22 -7.61
N ALA A 225 18.85 -1.32 -7.99
CA ALA A 225 17.65 -1.24 -8.80
C ALA A 225 16.53 -0.44 -8.12
N MET A 226 16.32 -0.63 -6.82
CA MET A 226 15.36 0.18 -6.05
C MET A 226 15.82 1.64 -5.91
N GLN A 227 17.13 1.88 -5.80
CA GLN A 227 17.68 3.23 -5.77
C GLN A 227 17.40 3.98 -7.09
N GLU A 228 17.42 3.33 -8.24
CA GLU A 228 17.11 3.99 -9.51
C GLU A 228 15.65 4.46 -9.59
N PHE A 229 14.70 3.66 -9.10
CA PHE A 229 13.31 4.10 -8.94
C PHE A 229 13.20 5.28 -7.97
N GLN A 230 13.94 5.22 -6.85
CA GLN A 230 13.96 6.25 -5.83
C GLN A 230 14.51 7.58 -6.37
N ASP A 231 15.59 7.53 -7.15
CA ASP A 231 16.23 8.68 -7.75
C ASP A 231 15.32 9.33 -8.80
N TYR A 232 14.64 8.51 -9.61
CA TYR A 232 13.63 9.03 -10.55
C TYR A 232 12.49 9.71 -9.81
N LEU A 233 11.93 9.05 -8.79
CA LEU A 233 10.86 9.61 -7.96
C LEU A 233 11.29 10.90 -7.26
N GLY A 234 12.56 11.02 -6.84
CA GLY A 234 13.10 12.24 -6.22
C GLY A 234 13.37 13.38 -7.21
N GLY A 235 13.44 13.08 -8.52
CA GLY A 235 13.67 14.05 -9.58
C GLY A 235 12.40 14.68 -10.18
N LEU A 236 11.22 14.14 -9.86
CA LEU A 236 9.91 14.67 -10.24
C LEU A 236 9.46 15.79 -9.29
#